data_AF-A0A6V7QJI2-F1
#
_entry.id   AF-A0A6V7QJI2-F1
#
_cell.length_a   1.000
_cell.length_b   1.000
_cell.length_c   1.000
_cell.angle_alpha   90.00
_cell.angle_beta   90.00
_cell.angle_gamma   90.00
#
_symmetry.space_group_name_H-M   'P 1'
#
loop_
_entity.id
_entity.type
_entity.pdbx_description
1 polymer ?
#
loop_
_entity_poly.entity_id
_entity_poly.type
_entity_poly.pdbx_seq_one_letter_code
_entity_poly.pdbx_strand_id
1 'polypeptide(L)'
;MTGEGGEKGGVGRGAPEAKTAMALKNHSEAERRRRERINSHLATLRTMVPCSDKMDKAAILAQVINHVKELKSKAVEISKGYNIPSDTDEVRVEAEANAVNSGGFYIRATLCCEDRPELFAELRQTLDTLRLKLSGQRYLL
;
A
#
# COMPACT_ATOMS: atom_id res chain seq x y z
N MET A 1 46.27 27.82 71.77
CA MET A 1 44.83 27.57 71.54
C MET A 1 44.22 28.90 71.12
N THR A 2 43.63 29.14 69.96
CA THR A 2 43.01 28.39 68.84
C THR A 2 42.83 29.46 67.74
N GLY A 3 42.77 29.24 66.44
CA GLY A 3 42.74 28.05 65.61
C GLY A 3 42.76 28.51 64.15
N GLU A 4 43.27 27.65 63.29
CA GLU A 4 43.29 27.75 61.83
C GLU A 4 41.90 27.57 61.20
N GLY A 5 41.79 27.91 59.91
CA GLY A 5 40.81 27.35 58.99
C GLY A 5 39.76 28.36 58.53
N GLY A 6 39.44 28.49 57.25
CA GLY A 6 39.80 27.68 56.10
C GLY A 6 38.92 28.11 54.93
N GLU A 7 39.57 28.40 53.81
CA GLU A 7 38.97 28.43 52.49
C GLU A 7 38.23 27.11 52.22
N LYS A 8 36.95 27.15 51.81
CA LYS A 8 36.40 26.12 50.91
C LYS A 8 35.35 26.71 49.97
N GLY A 9 35.70 26.70 48.69
CA GLY A 9 34.83 27.01 47.57
C GLY A 9 33.60 26.10 47.51
N GLY A 10 32.46 26.71 47.20
CA GLY A 10 31.24 26.02 46.82
C GLY A 10 31.27 25.65 45.34
N VAL A 11 31.64 24.40 45.06
CA VAL A 11 31.53 23.76 43.75
C VAL A 11 30.07 23.39 43.46
N GLY A 12 29.58 23.82 42.29
CA GLY A 12 28.74 23.00 41.41
C GLY A 12 27.28 22.72 41.80
N ARG A 13 26.39 23.70 41.65
CA ARG A 13 24.92 23.51 41.74
C ARG A 13 24.19 23.52 40.39
N GLY A 14 24.89 23.54 39.25
CA GLY A 14 24.30 23.71 37.91
C GLY A 14 24.17 22.45 37.04
N ALA A 15 24.67 21.29 37.48
CA ALA A 15 24.73 20.09 36.65
C ALA A 15 23.39 19.35 36.41
N PRO A 16 22.49 19.18 37.40
CA PRO A 16 21.24 18.45 37.18
C PRO A 16 20.21 19.27 36.40
N GLU A 17 20.16 20.58 36.62
CA GLU A 17 19.24 21.50 35.92
C GLU A 17 19.61 21.71 34.45
N ALA A 18 20.91 21.75 34.13
CA ALA A 18 21.37 21.80 32.74
C ALA A 18 21.00 20.52 31.97
N LYS A 19 21.11 19.35 32.60
CA LYS A 19 20.74 18.06 32.00
C LYS A 19 19.24 17.95 31.75
N THR A 20 18.40 18.39 32.69
CA THR A 20 16.94 18.39 32.50
C THR A 20 16.50 19.41 31.44
N ALA A 21 17.09 20.61 31.41
CA ALA A 21 16.83 21.60 30.37
C ALA A 21 17.22 21.09 28.97
N MET A 22 18.38 20.43 28.84
CA MET A 22 18.79 19.79 27.59
C MET A 22 17.85 18.65 27.17
N ALA A 23 17.40 17.83 28.12
CA ALA A 23 16.44 16.76 27.83
C ALA A 23 15.08 17.30 27.34
N LEU A 24 14.57 18.37 27.97
CA LEU A 24 13.34 19.04 27.54
C LEU A 24 13.47 19.65 26.14
N LYS A 25 14.61 20.27 25.83
CA LYS A 25 14.92 20.79 24.49
C LYS A 25 14.97 19.67 23.44
N ASN A 26 15.61 18.55 23.75
CA ASN A 26 15.66 17.42 22.85
C ASN A 26 14.27 16.83 22.60
N HIS A 27 13.43 16.74 23.63
CA HIS A 27 12.06 16.28 23.51
C HIS A 27 11.20 17.24 22.65
N SER A 28 11.33 18.55 22.86
CA SER A 28 10.59 19.54 22.07
C SER A 28 11.02 19.55 20.60
N GLU A 29 12.32 19.38 20.32
CA GLU A 29 12.84 19.22 18.96
C GLU A 29 12.34 17.92 18.30
N ALA A 30 12.29 16.81 19.04
CA ALA A 30 11.78 15.55 18.54
C ALA A 30 10.29 15.64 18.17
N GLU A 31 9.47 16.27 19.02
CA GLU A 31 8.04 16.48 18.76
C GLU A 31 7.81 17.46 17.60
N ARG A 32 8.64 18.52 17.48
CA ARG A 32 8.60 19.41 16.31
C ARG A 32 8.83 18.64 15.01
N ARG A 33 9.89 17.82 14.94
CA ARG A 33 10.17 16.98 13.77
C ARG A 33 9.02 16.01 13.46
N ARG A 34 8.38 15.44 14.49
CA ARG A 34 7.21 14.58 14.31
C ARG A 34 6.05 15.35 13.65
N ARG A 35 5.76 16.56 14.12
CA ARG A 35 4.70 17.42 13.53
C ARG A 35 5.01 17.84 12.10
N GLU A 36 6.27 18.18 11.81
CA GLU A 36 6.73 18.51 10.46
C GLU A 36 6.48 17.35 9.48
N ARG A 37 6.86 16.11 9.85
CA ARG A 37 6.59 14.93 9.02
C ARG A 37 5.10 14.71 8.77
N ILE A 38 4.27 14.81 9.82
CA ILE A 38 2.81 14.65 9.69
C ILE A 38 2.21 15.71 8.76
N ASN A 39 2.61 16.97 8.92
CA ASN A 39 2.11 18.06 8.08
C ASN A 39 2.59 17.91 6.62
N SER A 40 3.81 17.40 6.40
CA SER A 40 4.32 17.07 5.06
C SER A 40 3.45 16.00 4.40
N HIS A 41 3.15 14.89 5.07
CA HIS A 41 2.28 13.85 4.52
C HIS A 41 0.88 14.39 4.23
N LEU A 42 0.32 15.22 5.11
CA LEU A 42 -0.97 15.84 4.87
C LEU A 42 -0.96 16.79 3.67
N ALA A 43 0.14 17.51 3.43
CA ALA A 43 0.30 18.35 2.25
C ALA A 43 0.33 17.50 0.96
N THR A 44 1.06 16.38 0.96
CA THR A 44 1.05 15.44 -0.18
C THR A 44 -0.34 14.85 -0.44
N LEU A 45 -1.08 14.50 0.62
CA LEU A 45 -2.45 14.03 0.46
C LEU A 45 -3.37 15.08 -0.19
N ARG A 46 -3.18 16.37 0.11
CA ARG A 46 -3.94 17.43 -0.58
C ARG A 46 -3.68 17.45 -2.08
N THR A 47 -2.42 17.34 -2.51
CA THR A 47 -2.08 17.41 -3.94
C THR A 47 -2.58 16.20 -4.74
N MET A 48 -2.82 15.05 -4.09
CA MET A 48 -3.27 13.82 -4.75
C MET A 48 -4.80 13.68 -4.81
N VAL A 49 -5.53 14.42 -3.98
CA VAL A 49 -6.98 14.25 -3.83
C VAL A 49 -7.73 15.44 -4.42
N PRO A 50 -8.77 15.21 -5.24
CA PRO A 50 -9.52 16.28 -5.88
C PRO A 50 -10.18 17.21 -4.86
N CYS A 51 -10.22 18.51 -5.19
CA CYS A 51 -10.95 19.56 -4.46
C CYS A 51 -10.53 19.76 -2.99
N SER A 52 -9.26 19.53 -2.64
CA SER A 52 -8.80 19.52 -1.25
C SER A 52 -8.25 20.86 -0.70
N ASP A 53 -8.10 21.88 -1.56
CA ASP A 53 -7.37 23.12 -1.24
C ASP A 53 -7.93 23.91 -0.05
N LYS A 54 -9.23 23.78 0.21
CA LYS A 54 -9.95 24.50 1.28
C LYS A 54 -10.46 23.59 2.39
N MET A 55 -10.11 22.31 2.37
CA MET A 55 -10.61 21.32 3.33
C MET A 55 -9.78 21.33 4.62
N ASP A 56 -10.46 21.19 5.76
CA ASP A 56 -9.78 20.99 7.04
C ASP A 56 -9.11 19.60 7.12
N LYS A 57 -8.34 19.35 8.19
CA LYS A 57 -7.57 18.10 8.30
C LYS A 57 -8.45 16.85 8.33
N ALA A 58 -9.60 16.90 8.99
CA ALA A 58 -10.49 15.76 9.13
C ALA A 58 -11.20 15.45 7.81
N ALA A 59 -11.68 16.50 7.13
CA ALA A 59 -12.31 16.41 5.83
C ALA A 59 -11.36 15.85 4.77
N ILE A 60 -10.07 16.25 4.78
CA ILE A 60 -9.07 15.66 3.87
C ILE A 60 -8.93 14.16 4.09
N LEU A 61 -8.80 13.71 5.33
CA LEU A 61 -8.67 12.28 5.62
C LEU A 61 -9.89 11.49 5.17
N ALA A 62 -11.10 12.02 5.40
CA ALA A 62 -12.33 11.41 4.91
C ALA A 62 -12.36 11.35 3.37
N GLN A 63 -11.97 12.44 2.70
CA GLN A 63 -11.93 12.50 1.25
C GLN A 63 -10.90 11.56 0.64
N VAL A 64 -9.72 11.40 1.27
CA VAL A 64 -8.71 10.41 0.85
C VAL A 64 -9.30 9.01 0.88
N ILE A 65 -9.99 8.64 1.96
CA ILE A 65 -10.62 7.31 2.09
C ILE A 65 -11.68 7.11 0.98
N ASN A 66 -12.52 8.10 0.75
CA ASN A 66 -13.55 8.03 -0.30
C ASN A 66 -12.91 7.92 -1.69
N HIS A 67 -11.88 8.71 -1.98
CA HIS A 67 -11.19 8.69 -3.27
C HIS A 67 -10.54 7.33 -3.55
N VAL A 68 -9.90 6.71 -2.54
CA VAL A 68 -9.33 5.36 -2.69
C VAL A 68 -10.42 4.32 -2.95
N LYS A 69 -11.57 4.41 -2.28
CA LYS A 69 -12.72 3.52 -2.53
C LYS A 69 -13.27 3.67 -3.95
N GLU A 70 -13.41 4.91 -4.42
CA GLU A 70 -13.85 5.21 -5.77
C GLU A 70 -12.87 4.69 -6.83
N LEU A 71 -11.56 4.91 -6.64
CA LEU A 71 -10.53 4.39 -7.52
C LEU A 71 -10.54 2.86 -7.58
N LYS A 72 -10.66 2.19 -6.43
CA LYS A 72 -10.79 0.72 -6.37
C LYS A 72 -12.04 0.24 -7.11
N SER A 73 -13.17 0.90 -6.92
CA SER A 73 -14.42 0.56 -7.63
C SER A 73 -14.27 0.73 -9.15
N LYS A 74 -13.71 1.86 -9.60
CA LYS A 74 -13.45 2.11 -11.03
C LYS A 74 -12.50 1.08 -11.63
N ALA A 75 -11.44 0.70 -10.92
CA ALA A 75 -10.53 -0.35 -11.37
C ALA A 75 -11.24 -1.69 -11.57
N VAL A 76 -12.12 -2.08 -10.62
CA VAL A 76 -12.93 -3.30 -10.73
C VAL A 76 -13.93 -3.23 -11.89
N GLU A 77 -14.59 -2.10 -12.12
CA GLU A 77 -15.51 -1.96 -13.25
C GLU A 77 -14.78 -2.03 -14.59
N ILE A 78 -13.60 -1.40 -14.71
CA ILE A 78 -12.77 -1.50 -15.91
C ILE A 78 -12.31 -2.95 -16.13
N SER A 79 -11.91 -3.66 -15.07
CA SER A 79 -11.49 -5.05 -15.15
C SER A 79 -12.63 -6.05 -15.42
N LYS A 80 -13.91 -5.63 -15.42
CA LYS A 80 -15.01 -6.48 -15.92
C LYS A 80 -15.07 -6.51 -17.45
N GLY A 81 -14.66 -5.42 -18.10
CA GLY A 81 -14.61 -5.31 -19.57
C GLY A 81 -13.30 -5.79 -20.19
N TYR A 82 -12.23 -5.80 -19.40
CA TYR A 82 -10.90 -6.27 -19.78
C TYR A 82 -10.48 -7.37 -18.81
N ASN A 83 -10.03 -8.53 -19.30
CA ASN A 83 -9.39 -9.55 -18.44
C ASN A 83 -8.00 -9.04 -18.00
N ILE A 84 -7.99 -7.99 -17.18
CA ILE A 84 -6.77 -7.45 -16.60
C ILE A 84 -6.28 -8.48 -15.57
N PRO A 85 -5.07 -9.01 -15.72
CA PRO A 85 -4.50 -9.93 -14.75
C PRO A 85 -4.44 -9.23 -13.38
N SER A 86 -4.99 -9.85 -12.33
CA SER A 86 -4.84 -9.40 -10.94
C SER A 86 -3.38 -9.57 -10.52
N ASP A 87 -2.76 -8.70 -9.72
CA ASP A 87 -1.40 -8.97 -9.20
C ASP A 87 -1.35 -10.18 -8.22
N THR A 88 -2.46 -10.90 -8.08
CA THR A 88 -2.60 -12.11 -7.28
C THR A 88 -2.69 -13.33 -8.20
N ASP A 89 -1.98 -14.39 -7.84
CA ASP A 89 -2.10 -15.70 -8.47
C ASP A 89 -3.55 -16.21 -8.33
N GLU A 90 -4.30 -16.22 -9.44
CA GLU A 90 -5.72 -16.56 -9.47
C GLU A 90 -6.06 -17.43 -10.68
N VAL A 91 -6.89 -18.46 -10.47
CA VAL A 91 -7.46 -19.30 -11.52
C VAL A 91 -8.97 -19.23 -11.44
N ARG A 92 -9.62 -18.85 -12.54
CA ARG A 92 -11.08 -18.81 -12.65
C ARG A 92 -11.54 -19.73 -13.77
N VAL A 93 -12.55 -20.56 -13.48
CA VAL A 93 -13.13 -21.51 -14.42
C VAL A 93 -14.62 -21.23 -14.55
N GLU A 94 -15.05 -20.94 -15.77
CA GLU A 94 -16.42 -20.65 -16.13
C GLU A 94 -16.89 -21.69 -17.16
N ALA A 95 -18.00 -22.37 -16.89
CA ALA A 95 -18.62 -23.30 -17.82
C ALA A 95 -19.80 -22.61 -18.50
N GLU A 96 -19.73 -22.45 -19.83
CA GLU A 96 -20.86 -21.95 -20.61
C GLU A 96 -21.52 -23.13 -21.33
N ALA A 97 -22.75 -23.44 -20.92
CA ALA A 97 -23.60 -24.40 -21.62
C ALA A 97 -24.25 -23.70 -22.82
N ASN A 98 -23.91 -24.12 -24.04
CA ASN A 98 -24.62 -23.66 -25.24
C ASN A 98 -26.05 -24.19 -25.22
N ALA A 99 -27.02 -23.30 -25.00
CA ALA A 99 -28.45 -23.63 -25.02
C ALA A 99 -29.05 -23.75 -26.44
N VAL A 100 -28.27 -23.53 -27.51
CA VAL A 100 -28.81 -23.49 -28.88
C VAL A 100 -27.91 -24.29 -29.85
N ASN A 101 -28.36 -25.51 -30.15
CA ASN A 101 -28.06 -26.34 -31.35
C ASN A 101 -26.65 -26.89 -31.62
N SER A 102 -25.76 -26.97 -30.64
CA SER A 102 -24.61 -27.88 -30.75
C SER A 102 -24.25 -28.39 -29.36
N GLY A 103 -24.39 -29.71 -29.14
CA GLY A 103 -24.18 -30.39 -27.86
C GLY A 103 -22.73 -30.39 -27.34
N GLY A 104 -21.94 -29.36 -27.64
CA GLY A 104 -20.63 -29.12 -27.05
C GLY A 104 -20.74 -28.10 -25.92
N PHE A 105 -20.20 -28.45 -24.76
CA PHE A 105 -19.89 -27.49 -23.70
C PHE A 105 -18.49 -26.94 -23.93
N TYR A 106 -18.26 -25.67 -23.58
CA TYR A 106 -16.92 -25.11 -23.52
C TYR A 106 -16.64 -24.61 -22.11
N ILE A 107 -15.40 -24.86 -21.67
CA ILE A 107 -14.89 -24.42 -20.39
C ILE A 107 -13.92 -23.29 -20.66
N ARG A 108 -14.22 -22.11 -20.13
CA ARG A 108 -13.33 -20.95 -20.14
C ARG A 108 -12.53 -20.96 -18.85
N ALA A 109 -11.22 -21.08 -18.96
CA ALA A 109 -10.31 -20.93 -17.83
C ALA A 109 -9.44 -19.69 -18.04
N THR A 110 -9.38 -18.81 -17.04
CA THR A 110 -8.45 -17.68 -16.98
C THR A 110 -7.47 -17.89 -15.84
N LEU A 111 -6.20 -17.61 -16.11
CA LEU A 111 -5.09 -17.74 -15.17
C LEU A 111 -4.37 -16.41 -15.12
N CYS A 112 -4.19 -15.89 -13.91
CA CYS A 112 -3.26 -14.84 -13.62
C CYS A 112 -2.12 -15.38 -12.77
N CYS A 113 -0.88 -15.08 -13.15
CA CYS A 113 0.29 -15.40 -12.34
C CYS A 113 1.46 -14.48 -12.68
N GLU A 114 2.48 -14.47 -11.80
CA GLU A 114 3.80 -13.94 -12.16
C GLU A 114 4.34 -14.63 -13.43
N ASP A 115 5.08 -13.89 -14.28
CA ASP A 115 5.56 -14.40 -15.58
C ASP A 115 6.49 -15.61 -15.39
N ARG A 116 5.93 -16.80 -15.61
CA ARG A 116 6.62 -18.08 -15.58
C ARG A 116 6.65 -18.64 -16.99
N PRO A 117 7.77 -18.51 -17.73
CA PRO A 117 7.83 -18.82 -19.15
C PRO A 117 7.45 -20.27 -19.48
N GLU A 118 7.74 -21.22 -18.58
CA GLU A 118 7.45 -22.65 -18.76
C GLU A 118 5.98 -23.03 -18.48
N LEU A 119 5.26 -22.23 -17.68
CA LEU A 119 3.93 -22.59 -17.19
C LEU A 119 2.91 -22.78 -18.31
N PHE A 120 2.93 -21.90 -19.32
CA PHE A 120 2.05 -22.03 -20.49
C PHE A 120 2.38 -23.24 -21.35
N ALA A 121 3.66 -23.63 -21.43
CA ALA A 121 4.07 -24.82 -22.18
C ALA A 121 3.62 -26.10 -21.46
N GLU A 122 3.82 -26.19 -20.15
CA GLU A 122 3.34 -27.29 -19.31
C GLU A 122 1.82 -27.43 -19.33
N LEU A 123 1.09 -26.30 -19.23
CA LEU A 123 -0.37 -26.29 -19.27
C LEU A 123 -0.89 -26.78 -20.63
N ARG A 124 -0.30 -26.32 -21.74
CA ARG A 124 -0.67 -26.77 -23.09
C ARG A 124 -0.41 -28.26 -23.26
N GLN A 125 0.77 -28.75 -22.87
CA GLN A 125 1.11 -30.17 -22.95
C GLN A 125 0.12 -31.02 -22.15
N THR A 126 -0.22 -30.59 -20.93
CA THR A 126 -1.19 -31.31 -20.09
C THR A 126 -2.57 -31.34 -20.74
N LEU A 127 -3.06 -30.23 -21.27
CA LEU A 127 -4.38 -30.15 -21.90
C LEU A 127 -4.44 -30.92 -23.23
N ASP A 128 -3.33 -30.99 -23.98
CA ASP A 128 -3.21 -31.81 -25.18
C ASP A 128 -3.37 -33.31 -24.87
N THR A 129 -2.86 -33.80 -23.71
CA THR A 129 -3.06 -35.20 -23.30
C THR A 129 -4.54 -35.54 -23.04
N LEU A 130 -5.34 -34.54 -22.68
CA LEU A 130 -6.78 -34.69 -22.44
C LEU A 130 -7.61 -34.60 -23.74
N ARG A 131 -6.96 -34.46 -24.91
CA ARG A 131 -7.61 -34.33 -26.23
C ARG A 131 -8.59 -33.14 -26.29
N LEU A 132 -8.32 -32.08 -25.54
CA LEU A 132 -9.11 -30.86 -25.55
C LEU A 132 -8.64 -29.93 -26.69
N LYS A 133 -9.59 -29.24 -27.33
CA LYS A 133 -9.26 -28.20 -28.32
C LYS A 133 -9.04 -26.87 -27.61
N LEU A 134 -7.81 -26.37 -27.63
CA LEU A 134 -7.42 -25.14 -26.94
C LEU A 134 -7.55 -23.91 -27.83
N SER A 135 -8.13 -22.85 -27.28
CA SER A 135 -8.11 -21.51 -27.86
C SER A 135 -7.65 -20.52 -26.79
N GLY A 136 -6.42 -20.02 -26.91
CA GLY A 136 -5.81 -19.13 -25.93
C GLY A 136 -5.35 -17.82 -26.57
N GLN A 137 -5.38 -16.73 -25.79
CA GLN A 137 -4.71 -15.46 -26.10
C GLN A 137 -3.78 -15.13 -24.94
N ARG A 138 -2.48 -14.97 -25.21
CA ARG A 138 -1.51 -14.45 -24.23
C ARG A 138 -1.56 -12.93 -24.29
N TYR A 139 -1.89 -12.30 -23.18
CA TYR A 139 -1.78 -10.85 -23.02
C TYR A 139 -0.41 -10.57 -22.39
N LEU A 140 0.51 -9.95 -23.15
CA LEU A 140 1.65 -9.25 -22.56
C LEU A 140 1.22 -7.80 -22.34
N LEU A 141 1.41 -7.28 -21.13
CA LEU A 141 1.35 -5.85 -20.83
C LEU A 141 2.69 -5.19 -21.17
#